data_AF-R4UL14-F1
#
_entry.id   AF-R4UL14-F1
#
_cell.length_a   1.000
_cell.length_b   1.000
_cell.length_c   1.000
_cell.angle_alpha   90.00
_cell.angle_beta   90.00
_cell.angle_gamma   90.00
#
_symmetry.space_group_name_H-M   'P 1'
#
loop_
_entity.id
_entity.type
_entity.pdbx_description
1 polymer ?
#
loop_
_entity_poly.entity_id
_entity_poly.type
_entity_poly.pdbx_seq_one_letter_code
_entity_poly.pdbx_strand_id
1 'polypeptide(L)'
;MGGVSFSGSTITELTFVAMLDTGWYIPDFRGAKRLLWGWGPSFSASNLTTFLMEPFDDSFPEHYICKNWGSKSCTWNYRGFGPCRRSSIDCSSSEYSSTPWCQGIEFYDPNRTGYYPNLNTINTYYVRPYSDGQCWNSQSSTIGAGQNAFCHVGSSGNPSCIDTFCNPNGTLTLKDSDNVAICSKAGESVTLGSRTIICSNPVHV
;
A
#
# COMPACT_ATOMS: atom_id res chain seq x y z
N MET A 1 -10.98 -8.43 -8.77
CA MET A 1 -10.05 -8.52 -9.92
C MET A 1 -9.53 -7.12 -10.25
N GLY A 2 -8.21 -6.91 -10.29
CA GLY A 2 -7.61 -5.66 -10.77
C GLY A 2 -7.12 -5.83 -12.22
N GLY A 3 -7.20 -4.79 -13.04
CA GLY A 3 -6.71 -4.81 -14.44
C GLY A 3 -5.18 -4.95 -14.58
N VAL A 4 -4.46 -4.99 -13.45
CA VAL A 4 -3.03 -5.29 -13.35
C VAL A 4 -2.80 -6.25 -12.18
N SER A 5 -1.84 -7.16 -12.31
CA SER A 5 -1.47 -8.09 -11.24
C SER A 5 -0.66 -7.36 -10.17
N PHE A 6 -1.22 -7.24 -8.98
CA PHE A 6 -0.53 -6.71 -7.81
C PHE A 6 -0.02 -7.87 -6.94
N SER A 7 1.19 -7.74 -6.39
CA SER A 7 1.67 -8.66 -5.36
C SER A 7 0.72 -8.58 -4.15
N GLY A 8 0.17 -9.72 -3.71
CA GLY A 8 -0.87 -9.77 -2.68
C GLY A 8 -2.31 -9.72 -3.23
N SER A 9 -2.50 -10.08 -4.50
CA SER A 9 -3.82 -10.29 -5.09
C SER A 9 -4.69 -11.19 -4.21
N THR A 10 -5.87 -10.70 -3.85
CA THR A 10 -6.76 -11.35 -2.90
C THR A 10 -8.15 -11.46 -3.51
N ILE A 11 -8.84 -12.57 -3.24
CA ILE A 11 -10.22 -12.75 -3.70
C ILE A 11 -11.12 -12.11 -2.67
N THR A 12 -11.72 -10.99 -3.07
CA THR A 12 -12.55 -10.15 -2.21
C THR A 12 -14.02 -10.43 -2.42
N GLU A 13 -14.85 -9.92 -1.51
CA GLU A 13 -16.31 -9.95 -1.65
C GLU A 13 -16.77 -9.34 -2.98
N LEU A 14 -16.09 -8.31 -3.48
CA LEU A 14 -16.38 -7.72 -4.80
C LEU A 14 -16.25 -8.73 -5.95
N THR A 15 -15.26 -9.64 -5.86
CA THR A 15 -15.09 -10.68 -6.88
C THR A 15 -16.16 -11.75 -6.73
N PHE A 16 -16.57 -12.06 -5.49
CA PHE A 16 -17.68 -12.98 -5.22
C PHE A 16 -19.03 -12.43 -5.71
N VAL A 17 -19.34 -11.16 -5.46
CA VAL A 17 -20.54 -10.52 -6.00
C VAL A 17 -20.55 -10.58 -7.53
N ALA A 18 -19.44 -10.23 -8.19
CA ALA A 18 -19.36 -10.31 -9.64
C ALA A 18 -19.59 -11.75 -10.17
N MET A 19 -19.09 -12.77 -9.46
CA MET A 19 -19.35 -14.18 -9.81
C MET A 19 -20.80 -14.59 -9.55
N LEU A 20 -21.40 -14.13 -8.45
CA LEU A 20 -22.81 -14.37 -8.13
C LEU A 20 -23.73 -13.77 -9.21
N ASP A 21 -23.43 -12.55 -9.67
CA ASP A 21 -24.22 -11.83 -10.67
C ASP A 21 -24.19 -12.51 -12.05
N THR A 22 -23.17 -13.33 -12.34
CA THR A 22 -23.21 -14.16 -13.56
C THR A 22 -24.33 -15.19 -13.52
N GLY A 23 -24.75 -15.63 -12.33
CA GLY A 23 -25.67 -16.75 -12.11
C GLY A 23 -25.02 -18.14 -12.14
N TRP A 24 -23.69 -18.22 -12.33
CA TRP A 24 -22.99 -19.49 -12.53
C TRP A 24 -22.42 -20.05 -11.22
N TYR A 25 -22.30 -19.21 -10.19
CA TYR A 25 -21.64 -19.54 -8.93
C TYR A 25 -22.47 -19.08 -7.74
N ILE A 26 -22.42 -19.86 -6.65
CA ILE A 26 -22.91 -19.46 -5.32
C ILE A 26 -21.67 -19.37 -4.41
N PRO A 27 -21.06 -18.19 -4.28
CA PRO A 27 -19.82 -18.02 -3.53
C PRO A 27 -20.07 -18.11 -2.01
N ASP A 28 -19.14 -18.74 -1.29
CA ASP A 28 -19.10 -18.69 0.18
C ASP A 28 -18.36 -17.43 0.64
N PHE A 29 -19.10 -16.38 0.98
CA PHE A 29 -18.55 -15.09 1.42
C PHE A 29 -17.65 -15.17 2.66
N ARG A 30 -17.72 -16.25 3.46
CA ARG A 30 -16.80 -16.44 4.59
C ARG A 30 -15.35 -16.66 4.14
N GLY A 31 -15.14 -17.11 2.91
CA GLY A 31 -13.81 -17.25 2.30
C GLY A 31 -13.27 -15.97 1.69
N ALA A 32 -14.06 -14.89 1.66
CA ALA A 32 -13.63 -13.63 1.08
C ALA A 32 -12.59 -12.96 1.97
N LYS A 33 -11.49 -12.54 1.36
CA LYS A 33 -10.46 -11.75 2.05
C LYS A 33 -10.77 -10.27 1.87
N ARG A 34 -10.54 -9.50 2.93
CA ARG A 34 -10.69 -8.04 2.87
C ARG A 34 -9.61 -7.44 1.98
N LEU A 35 -10.00 -6.45 1.19
CA LEU A 35 -9.06 -5.59 0.48
C LEU A 35 -8.71 -4.45 1.42
N LEU A 36 -7.43 -4.29 1.76
CA LEU A 36 -7.00 -3.12 2.52
C LEU A 36 -7.22 -1.84 1.70
N TRP A 37 -7.02 -1.91 0.38
CA TRP A 37 -7.22 -0.76 -0.51
C TRP A 37 -8.64 -0.21 -0.47
N GLY A 38 -8.78 1.05 -0.04
CA GLY A 38 -10.06 1.75 0.07
C GLY A 38 -10.90 1.40 1.30
N TRP A 39 -10.42 0.53 2.21
CA TRP A 39 -11.12 0.19 3.44
C TRP A 39 -10.71 1.15 4.57
N GLY A 40 -11.54 2.16 4.87
CA GLY A 40 -11.21 3.15 5.91
C GLY A 40 -10.80 2.58 7.26
N PRO A 41 -11.52 1.57 7.78
CA PRO A 41 -11.18 0.93 9.03
C PRO A 41 -9.84 0.21 9.06
N SER A 42 -9.14 -0.04 7.94
CA SER A 42 -7.75 -0.53 8.01
C SER A 42 -6.73 0.53 8.40
N PHE A 43 -7.13 1.81 8.53
CA PHE A 43 -6.20 2.94 8.65
C PHE A 43 -6.63 3.94 9.71
N SER A 44 -7.90 4.30 9.74
CA SER A 44 -8.51 5.09 10.81
C SER A 44 -9.55 4.25 11.53
N ALA A 45 -9.97 4.66 12.71
CA ALA A 45 -11.08 3.98 13.40
C ALA A 45 -12.44 4.16 12.67
N SER A 46 -12.47 4.76 11.47
CA SER A 46 -13.66 5.18 10.75
C SER A 46 -13.57 4.91 9.24
N ASN A 47 -14.70 5.00 8.54
CA ASN A 47 -14.75 4.88 7.08
C ASN A 47 -14.14 6.10 6.38
N LEU A 48 -13.66 5.92 5.14
CA LEU A 48 -13.25 7.04 4.26
C LEU A 48 -14.51 7.71 3.70
N THR A 49 -14.93 8.82 4.31
CA THR A 49 -16.17 9.52 3.93
C THR A 49 -15.98 10.56 2.82
N THR A 50 -14.75 11.03 2.60
CA THR A 50 -14.46 12.11 1.62
C THR A 50 -13.83 11.63 0.32
N PHE A 51 -13.56 10.32 0.19
CA PHE A 51 -12.90 9.72 -0.99
C PHE A 51 -13.54 10.08 -2.33
N LEU A 52 -14.86 10.27 -2.39
CA LEU A 52 -15.57 10.62 -3.63
C LEU A 52 -15.62 12.13 -3.91
N MET A 53 -15.28 12.97 -2.93
CA MET A 53 -15.57 14.41 -2.94
C MET A 53 -14.30 15.28 -2.92
N GLU A 54 -13.19 14.73 -2.46
CA GLU A 54 -11.91 15.44 -2.32
C GLU A 54 -10.86 14.90 -3.30
N PRO A 55 -9.85 15.73 -3.65
CA PRO A 55 -8.66 15.26 -4.36
C PRO A 55 -8.09 13.97 -3.75
N PHE A 56 -7.52 13.12 -4.60
CA PHE A 56 -6.93 11.85 -4.19
C PHE A 56 -5.82 12.05 -3.13
N ASP A 57 -5.02 13.11 -3.28
CA ASP A 57 -3.92 13.42 -2.36
C ASP A 57 -4.40 13.81 -0.94
N ASP A 58 -5.63 14.31 -0.82
CA ASP A 58 -6.20 14.79 0.44
C ASP A 58 -7.05 13.71 1.12
N SER A 59 -7.73 12.86 0.33
CA SER A 59 -8.66 11.87 0.83
C SER A 59 -8.03 10.51 1.17
N PHE A 60 -6.87 10.17 0.59
CA PHE A 60 -6.21 8.90 0.86
C PHE A 60 -5.24 8.96 2.05
N PRO A 61 -5.16 7.88 2.85
CA PRO A 61 -4.16 7.78 3.90
C PRO A 61 -2.73 7.86 3.34
N GLU A 62 -1.80 8.40 4.13
CA GLU A 62 -0.44 8.72 3.67
C GLU A 62 0.39 7.54 3.15
N HIS A 63 0.03 6.30 3.47
CA HIS A 63 0.75 5.11 3.00
C HIS A 63 0.17 4.53 1.70
N TYR A 64 -0.98 5.03 1.23
CA TYR A 64 -1.49 4.77 -0.12
C TYR A 64 -0.79 5.62 -1.17
N ILE A 65 -0.35 6.80 -0.73
CA ILE A 65 0.13 7.85 -1.60
C ILE A 65 1.56 8.23 -1.26
N CYS A 66 2.37 8.39 -2.28
CA CYS A 66 3.72 8.91 -2.11
C CYS A 66 3.69 10.41 -1.80
N LYS A 67 3.76 10.78 -0.52
CA LYS A 67 3.90 12.20 -0.10
C LYS A 67 5.30 12.75 -0.36
N ASN A 68 6.33 11.94 -0.13
CA ASN A 68 7.72 12.35 -0.25
C ASN A 68 8.35 11.79 -1.54
N TRP A 69 8.30 12.57 -2.61
CA TRP A 69 8.88 12.20 -3.90
C TRP A 69 10.40 11.98 -3.80
N GLY A 70 10.89 10.91 -4.43
CA GLY A 70 12.30 10.52 -4.39
C GLY A 70 12.71 9.74 -3.14
N SER A 71 11.83 9.60 -2.14
CA SER A 71 12.08 8.75 -0.96
C SER A 71 11.79 7.27 -1.26
N LYS A 72 12.23 6.40 -0.34
CA LYS A 72 11.78 5.01 -0.29
C LYS A 72 10.62 4.92 0.69
N SER A 73 9.57 4.20 0.34
CA SER A 73 8.43 3.96 1.22
C SER A 73 7.92 2.52 1.05
N CYS A 74 7.04 2.10 1.96
CA CYS A 74 6.38 0.82 1.88
C CYS A 74 5.28 0.85 0.80
N THR A 75 5.02 -0.31 0.20
CA THR A 75 3.83 -0.49 -0.64
C THR A 75 2.57 -0.38 0.22
N TRP A 76 1.43 -0.02 -0.39
CA TRP A 76 0.15 0.17 0.30
C TRP A 76 -0.30 -1.04 1.15
N ASN A 77 0.12 -2.24 0.78
CA ASN A 77 -0.17 -3.48 1.49
C ASN A 77 0.97 -3.95 2.40
N TYR A 78 2.01 -3.13 2.58
CA TYR A 78 3.21 -3.44 3.37
C TYR A 78 3.92 -4.72 2.93
N ARG A 79 3.68 -5.26 1.73
CA ARG A 79 4.33 -6.50 1.24
C ARG A 79 5.67 -6.23 0.55
N GLY A 80 6.06 -4.98 0.42
CA GLY A 80 7.36 -4.60 -0.11
C GLY A 80 7.64 -3.12 0.09
N PHE A 81 8.76 -2.68 -0.47
CA PHE A 81 9.15 -1.27 -0.48
C PHE A 81 9.76 -0.90 -1.82
N GLY A 82 9.70 0.39 -2.12
CA GLY A 82 10.14 0.90 -3.41
C GLY A 82 10.30 2.41 -3.39
N PRO A 83 10.69 2.98 -4.53
CA PRO A 83 10.85 4.41 -4.68
C PRO A 83 9.49 5.06 -4.90
N CYS A 84 9.27 6.18 -4.22
CA CYS A 84 8.22 7.13 -4.57
C CYS A 84 8.62 7.90 -5.82
N ARG A 85 8.11 7.47 -6.98
CA ARG A 85 8.41 8.07 -8.28
C ARG A 85 7.23 8.86 -8.81
N ARG A 86 7.52 10.07 -9.30
CA ARG A 86 6.65 10.84 -10.18
C ARG A 86 7.31 11.00 -11.53
N SER A 87 6.47 11.15 -12.54
CA SER A 87 6.83 11.59 -13.88
C SER A 87 6.24 12.98 -14.09
N SER A 88 6.79 13.75 -15.03
CA SER A 88 6.22 15.03 -15.47
C SER A 88 5.78 14.87 -16.91
N ILE A 89 4.54 15.26 -17.22
CA ILE A 89 4.04 15.31 -18.59
C ILE A 89 3.47 16.69 -18.78
N ASP A 90 3.83 17.28 -19.91
CA ASP A 90 3.34 18.59 -20.27
C ASP A 90 2.08 18.42 -21.13
N CYS A 91 0.90 18.54 -20.50
CA CYS A 91 -0.37 18.52 -21.22
C CYS A 91 -0.64 19.76 -22.06
N SER A 92 0.20 20.80 -21.94
CA SER A 92 0.15 21.93 -22.87
C SER A 92 0.86 21.64 -24.19
N SER A 93 1.64 20.55 -24.26
CA SER A 93 2.25 20.10 -25.51
C SER A 93 1.21 19.46 -26.44
N SER A 94 1.33 19.76 -27.73
CA SER A 94 0.49 19.15 -28.77
C SER A 94 0.68 17.62 -28.87
N GLU A 95 1.83 17.11 -28.43
CA GLU A 95 2.17 15.69 -28.42
C GLU A 95 1.37 14.91 -27.36
N TYR A 96 1.16 15.49 -26.17
CA TYR A 96 0.54 14.78 -25.04
C TYR A 96 -0.91 15.18 -24.78
N SER A 97 -1.39 16.31 -25.32
CA SER A 97 -2.75 16.82 -25.10
C SER A 97 -3.87 15.83 -25.41
N SER A 98 -3.66 14.90 -26.36
CA SER A 98 -4.64 13.88 -26.75
C SER A 98 -4.57 12.58 -25.92
N THR A 99 -3.59 12.46 -25.01
CA THR A 99 -3.47 11.26 -24.17
C THR A 99 -4.65 11.18 -23.20
N PRO A 100 -5.16 9.97 -22.89
CA PRO A 100 -6.25 9.79 -21.91
C PRO A 100 -5.95 10.42 -20.54
N TRP A 101 -4.67 10.55 -20.19
CA TRP A 101 -4.25 11.22 -18.97
C TRP A 101 -4.51 12.73 -19.02
N CYS A 102 -4.05 13.42 -20.06
CA CYS A 102 -4.27 14.86 -20.22
C CYS A 102 -5.75 15.22 -20.36
N GLN A 103 -6.55 14.32 -20.94
CA GLN A 103 -8.00 14.46 -21.00
C GLN A 103 -8.68 14.33 -19.62
N GLY A 104 -8.05 13.63 -18.68
CA GLY A 104 -8.52 13.43 -17.32
C GLY A 104 -7.70 14.17 -16.26
N ILE A 105 -6.96 15.22 -16.62
CA ILE A 105 -6.01 15.88 -15.71
C ILE A 105 -6.69 16.42 -14.44
N GLU A 106 -7.95 16.83 -14.52
CA GLU A 106 -8.71 17.28 -13.35
C GLU A 106 -8.98 16.17 -12.33
N PHE A 107 -8.96 14.91 -12.77
CA PHE A 107 -9.08 13.74 -11.90
C PHE A 107 -7.70 13.27 -11.38
N TYR A 108 -6.69 13.26 -12.24
CA TYR A 108 -5.38 12.70 -11.90
C TYR A 108 -4.41 13.69 -11.25
N ASP A 109 -4.54 14.99 -11.51
CA ASP A 109 -3.73 16.09 -10.96
C ASP A 109 -4.64 17.33 -10.77
N PRO A 110 -5.61 17.27 -9.84
CA PRO A 110 -6.57 18.37 -9.63
C PRO A 110 -5.88 19.70 -9.26
N ASN A 111 -4.70 19.61 -8.63
CA ASN A 111 -3.90 20.75 -8.23
C ASN A 111 -2.98 21.29 -9.34
N ARG A 112 -3.02 20.70 -10.55
CA ARG A 112 -2.22 21.08 -11.72
C ARG A 112 -0.73 21.26 -11.41
N THR A 113 -0.20 20.34 -10.62
CA THR A 113 1.21 20.31 -10.23
C THR A 113 2.15 20.01 -11.40
N GLY A 114 1.61 19.49 -12.53
CA GLY A 114 2.39 19.09 -13.70
C GLY A 114 3.16 17.78 -13.50
N TYR A 115 2.85 17.10 -12.39
CA TYR A 115 3.41 15.81 -12.03
C TYR A 115 2.31 14.77 -11.99
N TYR A 116 2.66 13.58 -12.44
CA TYR A 116 1.75 12.48 -12.50
C TYR A 116 2.50 11.17 -12.24
N PRO A 117 1.81 10.13 -11.75
CA PRO A 117 2.49 8.87 -11.53
C PRO A 117 2.54 7.99 -12.77
N ASN A 118 3.42 7.00 -12.77
CA ASN A 118 3.73 6.16 -13.94
C ASN A 118 2.50 5.78 -14.80
N LEU A 119 2.53 6.09 -16.11
CA LEU A 119 1.41 5.96 -17.07
C LEU A 119 0.83 4.54 -17.20
N ASN A 120 1.53 3.52 -16.75
CA ASN A 120 1.15 2.11 -16.99
C ASN A 120 0.25 1.52 -15.91
N THR A 121 -0.21 2.30 -14.94
CA THR A 121 -0.95 1.78 -13.78
C THR A 121 -2.22 2.57 -13.51
N ILE A 122 -3.34 1.84 -13.32
CA ILE A 122 -4.71 2.38 -13.10
C ILE A 122 -4.80 3.24 -11.82
N ASN A 123 -3.85 3.10 -10.89
CA ASN A 123 -3.75 3.93 -9.70
C ASN A 123 -2.44 4.70 -9.71
N THR A 124 -2.57 5.97 -9.35
CA THR A 124 -1.54 6.96 -9.57
C THR A 124 -0.52 6.90 -8.41
N TYR A 125 -0.84 7.09 -7.14
CA TYR A 125 0.22 7.49 -6.18
C TYR A 125 0.91 6.36 -5.39
N TYR A 126 0.78 5.09 -5.77
CA TYR A 126 1.29 3.99 -4.94
C TYR A 126 2.76 3.64 -5.19
N VAL A 127 3.45 3.22 -4.14
CA VAL A 127 4.82 2.72 -4.25
C VAL A 127 4.83 1.40 -5.01
N ARG A 128 5.58 1.33 -6.10
CA ARG A 128 5.90 0.06 -6.77
C ARG A 128 7.12 -0.56 -6.11
N PRO A 129 7.04 -1.81 -5.61
CA PRO A 129 8.19 -2.43 -4.95
C PRO A 129 9.32 -2.64 -5.95
N TYR A 130 10.56 -2.55 -5.47
CA TYR A 130 11.70 -3.02 -6.25
C TYR A 130 11.58 -4.53 -6.54
N SER A 131 12.31 -5.03 -7.53
CA SER A 131 12.36 -6.48 -7.81
C SER A 131 12.86 -7.28 -6.62
N ASP A 132 13.82 -6.73 -5.89
CA ASP A 132 14.36 -7.25 -4.63
C ASP A 132 13.62 -6.71 -3.40
N GLY A 133 12.84 -5.64 -3.51
CA GLY A 133 12.13 -5.01 -2.39
C GLY A 133 10.86 -5.73 -1.94
N GLN A 134 10.66 -7.00 -2.32
CA GLN A 134 9.49 -7.80 -1.94
C GLN A 134 9.75 -8.53 -0.63
N CYS A 135 9.06 -8.14 0.44
CA CYS A 135 9.30 -8.72 1.77
C CYS A 135 8.88 -10.18 1.87
N TRP A 136 7.85 -10.58 1.12
CA TRP A 136 7.34 -11.96 1.14
C TRP A 136 8.20 -12.96 0.35
N ASN A 137 9.13 -12.47 -0.47
CA ASN A 137 9.97 -13.32 -1.31
C ASN A 137 11.24 -13.71 -0.53
N SER A 138 11.34 -14.98 -0.13
CA SER A 138 12.51 -15.50 0.58
C SER A 138 13.81 -15.49 -0.24
N GLN A 139 13.73 -15.25 -1.56
CA GLN A 139 14.90 -15.04 -2.43
C GLN A 139 15.32 -13.57 -2.52
N SER A 140 14.60 -12.66 -1.87
CA SER A 140 15.01 -11.27 -1.73
C SER A 140 16.31 -11.19 -0.91
N SER A 141 17.26 -10.39 -1.38
CA SER A 141 18.46 -10.03 -0.63
C SER A 141 18.17 -9.09 0.55
N THR A 142 16.92 -8.70 0.76
CA THR A 142 16.54 -7.83 1.87
C THR A 142 16.58 -8.61 3.18
N ILE A 143 17.32 -8.07 4.16
CA ILE A 143 17.34 -8.58 5.52
C ILE A 143 15.91 -8.66 6.07
N GLY A 144 15.53 -9.81 6.61
CA GLY A 144 14.21 -10.05 7.19
C GLY A 144 13.12 -10.38 6.17
N ALA A 145 13.47 -10.72 4.92
CA ALA A 145 12.51 -11.25 3.95
C ALA A 145 12.09 -12.68 4.31
N GLY A 146 10.78 -12.95 4.26
CA GLY A 146 10.17 -14.19 4.72
C GLY A 146 8.68 -14.20 4.44
N GLN A 147 8.04 -15.37 4.51
CA GLN A 147 6.61 -15.50 4.17
C GLN A 147 5.69 -14.60 5.01
N ASN A 148 6.14 -14.29 6.24
CA ASN A 148 5.43 -13.44 7.21
C ASN A 148 6.06 -12.06 7.36
N ALA A 149 6.97 -11.68 6.46
CA ALA A 149 7.63 -10.39 6.53
C ALA A 149 6.80 -9.29 5.86
N PHE A 150 6.70 -8.18 6.57
CA PHE A 150 6.06 -6.96 6.12
C PHE A 150 7.05 -5.80 6.17
N CYS A 151 6.78 -4.79 5.37
CA CYS A 151 7.52 -3.56 5.29
C CYS A 151 7.18 -2.68 6.49
N HIS A 152 8.20 -2.22 7.20
CA HIS A 152 8.08 -1.25 8.27
C HIS A 152 9.06 -0.11 8.03
N VAL A 153 8.65 1.10 8.40
CA VAL A 153 9.47 2.31 8.25
C VAL A 153 10.18 2.59 9.58
N GLY A 154 11.50 2.70 9.52
CA GLY A 154 12.29 3.11 10.68
C GLY A 154 12.19 4.61 10.95
N SER A 155 12.63 5.06 12.12
CA SER A 155 12.71 6.50 12.47
C SER A 155 13.57 7.32 11.50
N SER A 156 14.51 6.68 10.81
CA SER A 156 15.32 7.29 9.74
C SER A 156 14.59 7.45 8.40
N GLY A 157 13.32 7.04 8.32
CA GLY A 157 12.52 7.08 7.10
C GLY A 157 12.83 5.96 6.10
N ASN A 158 13.77 5.06 6.40
CA ASN A 158 14.10 3.95 5.51
C ASN A 158 13.19 2.74 5.79
N PRO A 159 12.53 2.18 4.75
CA PRO A 159 11.75 0.97 4.89
C PRO A 159 12.64 -0.28 4.99
N SER A 160 12.18 -1.28 5.73
CA SER A 160 12.82 -2.59 5.85
C SER A 160 11.79 -3.70 6.02
N CYS A 161 12.15 -4.92 5.63
CA CYS A 161 11.30 -6.10 5.81
C CYS A 161 11.55 -6.71 7.19
N ILE A 162 10.48 -7.00 7.93
CA ILE A 162 10.53 -7.54 9.28
C ILE A 162 9.42 -8.59 9.42
N ASP A 163 9.76 -9.75 9.98
CA ASP A 163 8.77 -10.79 10.28
C ASP A 163 7.77 -10.24 11.30
N THR A 164 6.49 -10.36 10.95
CA THR A 164 5.40 -9.76 11.70
C THR A 164 4.34 -10.80 12.01
N PHE A 165 3.94 -10.87 13.29
CA PHE A 165 2.94 -11.82 13.78
C PHE A 165 1.86 -11.09 14.57
N CYS A 166 0.60 -11.32 14.21
CA CYS A 166 -0.54 -10.80 14.96
C CYS A 166 -0.84 -11.74 16.13
N ASN A 167 -0.78 -11.19 17.34
CA ASN A 167 -1.08 -11.93 18.56
C ASN A 167 -2.59 -11.92 18.85
N PRO A 168 -3.14 -12.96 19.49
CA PRO A 168 -4.58 -13.03 19.82
C PRO A 168 -5.10 -11.90 20.71
N ASN A 169 -4.22 -11.21 21.44
CA ASN A 169 -4.55 -10.09 22.31
C ASN A 169 -4.61 -8.73 21.57
N GLY A 170 -4.52 -8.72 20.25
CA GLY A 170 -4.55 -7.49 19.44
C GLY A 170 -3.24 -6.71 19.48
N THR A 171 -2.11 -7.37 19.78
CA THR A 171 -0.76 -6.79 19.65
C THR A 171 -0.03 -7.40 18.46
N LEU A 172 1.03 -6.75 18.01
CA LEU A 172 1.80 -7.16 16.86
C LEU A 172 3.26 -7.41 17.25
N THR A 173 3.74 -8.63 17.02
CA THR A 173 5.12 -9.02 17.30
C THR A 173 5.97 -8.79 16.06
N LEU A 174 7.01 -7.99 16.20
CA LEU A 174 8.07 -7.79 15.21
C LEU A 174 9.28 -8.66 15.58
N LYS A 175 9.80 -9.41 14.62
CA LYS A 175 10.98 -10.26 14.82
C LYS A 175 12.02 -10.03 13.73
N ASP A 176 13.27 -9.86 14.13
CA ASP A 176 14.43 -9.85 13.24
C ASP A 176 15.53 -10.72 13.84
N SER A 177 15.79 -11.88 13.22
CA SER A 177 16.83 -12.86 13.57
C SER A 177 16.88 -13.23 15.07
N ASP A 178 17.48 -12.37 15.90
CA ASP A 178 17.65 -12.53 17.35
C ASP A 178 16.85 -11.53 18.21
N ASN A 179 16.20 -10.53 17.62
CA ASN A 179 15.50 -9.46 18.31
C ASN A 179 13.98 -9.63 18.16
N VAL A 180 13.26 -9.28 19.23
CA VAL A 180 11.79 -9.26 19.27
C VAL A 180 11.33 -7.94 19.85
N ALA A 181 10.34 -7.31 19.22
CA ALA A 181 9.64 -6.13 19.73
C ALA A 181 8.13 -6.35 19.65
N ILE A 182 7.39 -5.75 20.58
CA ILE A 182 5.92 -5.85 20.63
C ILE A 182 5.35 -4.45 20.39
N CYS A 183 4.54 -4.34 19.35
CA CYS A 183 3.75 -3.17 19.02
C CYS A 183 2.37 -3.29 19.67
N SER A 184 2.07 -2.41 20.63
CA SER A 184 0.78 -2.40 21.32
C SER A 184 -0.20 -1.42 20.69
N LYS A 185 0.31 -0.37 20.02
CA LYS A 185 -0.50 0.68 19.38
C LYS A 185 0.11 1.15 18.07
N ALA A 186 -0.74 1.66 17.18
CA ALA A 186 -0.30 2.33 15.96
C ALA A 186 0.53 3.58 16.29
N GLY A 187 1.63 3.79 15.56
CA GLY A 187 2.52 4.94 15.71
C GLY A 187 3.50 4.86 16.89
N GLU A 188 3.43 3.80 17.70
CA GLU A 188 4.40 3.55 18.77
C GLU A 188 5.80 3.33 18.18
N SER A 189 6.82 3.94 18.77
CA SER A 189 8.21 3.68 18.38
C SER A 189 8.79 2.57 19.24
N VAL A 190 9.20 1.48 18.62
CA VAL A 190 9.83 0.33 19.30
C VAL A 190 11.25 0.11 18.80
N THR A 191 12.12 -0.33 19.69
CA THR A 191 13.51 -0.66 19.35
C THR A 191 13.63 -2.14 19.04
N LEU A 192 14.14 -2.48 17.86
CA LEU A 192 14.42 -3.84 17.42
C LEU A 192 15.92 -3.93 17.07
N GLY A 193 16.71 -4.46 18.00
CA GLY A 193 18.17 -4.43 17.90
C GLY A 193 18.70 -2.99 17.92
N SER A 194 19.39 -2.57 16.85
CA SER A 194 19.91 -1.20 16.69
C SER A 194 18.95 -0.25 15.96
N ARG A 195 17.77 -0.74 15.54
CA ARG A 195 16.81 0.03 14.73
C ARG A 195 15.65 0.49 15.58
N THR A 196 15.16 1.69 15.34
CA THR A 196 13.87 2.15 15.87
C THR A 196 12.83 2.06 14.76
N ILE A 197 11.77 1.32 15.01
CA ILE A 197 10.67 1.06 14.08
C ILE A 197 9.42 1.77 14.56
N ILE A 198 8.67 2.37 13.63
CA ILE A 198 7.35 2.92 13.91
C ILE A 198 6.32 1.83 13.66
N CYS A 199 5.58 1.46 14.70
CA CYS A 199 4.62 0.38 14.69
C CYS A 199 3.41 0.69 13.80
N SER A 200 3.14 -0.23 12.87
CA SER A 200 1.88 -0.29 12.13
C SER A 200 0.72 -0.68 13.06
N ASN A 201 -0.52 -0.39 12.66
CA ASN A 201 -1.69 -0.70 13.47
C ASN A 201 -1.86 -2.22 13.66
N PRO A 202 -1.82 -2.75 14.91
CA PRO A 202 -1.90 -4.18 15.20
C PRO A 202 -3.18 -4.88 14.74
N VAL A 203 -4.27 -4.13 14.53
CA VAL A 203 -5.58 -4.67 14.15
C VAL A 203 -5.69 -4.94 12.64
N HIS A 204 -4.72 -4.48 11.84
CA HIS A 204 -4.86 -4.40 10.38
C HIS A 204 -3.78 -5.13 9.58
N VAL A 205 -2.94 -5.94 10.26
CA VAL A 205 -1.92 -6.79 9.63
C VAL A 205 -2.41 -8.24 9.54
#